data_AF-A0A2I2FBG2-F1
#
_entry.id   AF-A0A2I2FBG2-F1
#
_cell.length_a   1.000
_cell.length_b   1.000
_cell.length_c   1.000
_cell.angle_alpha   90.00
_cell.angle_beta   90.00
_cell.angle_gamma   90.00
#
_symmetry.space_group_name_H-M   'P 1'
#
loop_
_entity.id
_entity.type
_entity.pdbx_description
1 polymer ?
#
loop_
_entity_poly.entity_id
_entity_poly.type
_entity_poly.pdbx_seq_one_letter_code
_entity_poly.pdbx_strand_id
1 'polypeptide(L)'
;MRIFSFLSSALLVGAAAAQGSPDTCAPKPSDTEVVKFSWALEYLLERFYYQQPLNQTFLQSADNSSHANYLPNFQGIQRQSRLGLLATKQIGAKIPDFEPPKCNFTFPTAKDGESWVKSAMQMESSVSGAFIGLSAYTQSPEVSFLLARLAAEHTSHAYYIATNQNATVFQANSTTLIPAYTPDWVLQSGSQPGKLGQYLHSCVSAPISPCGNFTVGPLIGSFAGPSSAGILPSSSPTPSPSGAAGAGAGMGSSASPSGSPSATPSPSS
;
A
#
# COMPACT_ATOMS: atom_id res chain seq x y z
N MET A 1 -60.88 7.05 19.78
CA MET A 1 -59.55 6.98 19.15
C MET A 1 -58.55 6.33 20.11
N ARG A 2 -58.43 4.99 20.16
CA ARG A 2 -57.41 4.27 20.97
C ARG A 2 -57.10 2.85 20.42
N ILE A 3 -56.70 2.72 19.16
CA ILE A 3 -56.25 1.43 18.58
C ILE A 3 -55.09 1.60 17.56
N PHE A 4 -54.09 2.46 17.85
CA PHE A 4 -52.91 2.63 16.98
C PHE A 4 -51.64 3.00 17.77
N SER A 5 -51.26 2.17 18.75
CA SER A 5 -50.05 2.43 19.58
C SER A 5 -49.20 1.20 19.92
N PHE A 6 -49.53 0.01 19.37
CA PHE A 6 -48.82 -1.24 19.68
C PHE A 6 -48.01 -1.83 18.51
N LEU A 7 -48.04 -1.23 17.31
CA LEU A 7 -47.32 -1.75 16.14
C LEU A 7 -45.90 -1.17 15.95
N SER A 8 -45.60 -0.01 16.56
CA SER A 8 -44.29 0.66 16.39
C SER A 8 -43.16 0.07 17.23
N SER A 9 -43.46 -0.75 18.24
CA SER A 9 -42.43 -1.36 19.11
C SER A 9 -41.95 -2.73 18.63
N ALA A 10 -42.63 -3.38 17.68
CA ALA A 10 -42.27 -4.70 17.18
C ALA A 10 -41.16 -4.66 16.09
N LEU A 11 -41.03 -3.53 15.37
CA LEU A 11 -40.08 -3.38 14.25
C LEU A 11 -38.64 -3.07 14.67
N LEU A 12 -38.41 -2.61 15.91
CA LEU A 12 -37.06 -2.31 16.42
C LEU A 12 -36.37 -3.50 17.11
N VAL A 13 -37.08 -4.60 17.35
CA VAL A 13 -36.51 -5.83 17.95
C VAL A 13 -35.92 -6.76 16.88
N GLY A 14 -36.41 -6.68 15.64
CA GLY A 14 -35.91 -7.50 14.52
C GLY A 14 -34.49 -7.16 14.03
N ALA A 15 -34.01 -5.94 14.26
CA ALA A 15 -32.69 -5.50 13.79
C ALA A 15 -31.51 -6.00 14.66
N ALA A 16 -31.76 -6.35 15.93
CA ALA A 16 -30.74 -6.90 16.82
C ALA A 16 -30.50 -8.40 16.60
N ALA A 17 -31.52 -9.14 16.14
CA ALA A 17 -31.43 -10.58 15.87
C ALA A 17 -30.68 -10.93 14.57
N ALA A 18 -30.27 -9.92 13.78
CA ALA A 18 -29.40 -10.08 12.62
C ALA A 18 -27.91 -9.87 12.95
N GLN A 19 -27.56 -9.68 14.23
CA GLN A 19 -26.18 -9.92 14.69
C GLN A 19 -25.91 -11.42 14.55
N GLY A 20 -25.32 -11.82 13.42
CA GLY A 20 -24.91 -13.21 13.19
C GLY A 20 -24.04 -13.71 14.33
N SER A 21 -24.13 -15.02 14.62
CA SER A 21 -23.32 -15.66 15.66
C SER A 21 -21.86 -15.21 15.56
N PRO A 22 -21.12 -14.99 16.67
CA PRO A 22 -19.74 -14.48 16.61
C PRO A 22 -18.83 -15.31 15.68
N ASP A 23 -19.12 -16.61 15.55
CA ASP A 23 -18.47 -17.56 14.64
C ASP A 23 -18.58 -17.22 13.14
N THR A 24 -19.56 -16.40 12.71
CA THR A 24 -19.73 -16.03 11.29
C THR A 24 -18.67 -15.05 10.80
N CYS A 25 -18.18 -14.19 11.71
CA CYS A 25 -17.15 -13.19 11.42
C CYS A 25 -15.74 -13.65 11.83
N ALA A 26 -15.65 -14.54 12.84
CA ALA A 26 -14.39 -14.99 13.43
C ALA A 26 -13.47 -15.76 12.46
N PRO A 27 -12.14 -15.76 12.69
CA PRO A 27 -11.17 -16.54 11.94
C PRO A 27 -11.48 -18.04 11.93
N LYS A 28 -11.30 -18.70 10.79
CA LYS A 28 -11.60 -20.12 10.59
C LYS A 28 -10.31 -20.93 10.37
N PRO A 29 -10.31 -22.27 10.58
CA PRO A 29 -9.18 -23.13 10.20
C PRO A 29 -8.75 -22.98 8.73
N SER A 30 -9.69 -22.65 7.85
CA SER A 30 -9.44 -22.34 6.43
C SER A 30 -8.62 -21.07 6.19
N ASP A 31 -8.53 -20.15 7.16
CA ASP A 31 -7.71 -18.94 7.09
C ASP A 31 -6.26 -19.18 7.55
N THR A 32 -5.92 -20.38 8.05
CA THR A 32 -4.60 -20.66 8.67
C THR A 32 -3.42 -20.23 7.81
N GLU A 33 -3.38 -20.66 6.54
CA GLU A 33 -2.27 -20.32 5.65
C GLU A 33 -2.29 -18.83 5.26
N VAL A 34 -3.47 -18.20 5.21
CA VAL A 34 -3.59 -16.75 4.98
C VAL A 34 -2.99 -15.97 6.15
N VAL A 35 -3.28 -16.35 7.39
CA VAL A 35 -2.74 -15.69 8.58
C VAL A 35 -1.25 -15.97 8.75
N LYS A 36 -0.76 -17.18 8.42
CA LYS A 36 0.68 -17.47 8.36
C LYS A 36 1.40 -16.61 7.31
N PHE A 37 0.83 -16.47 6.12
CA PHE A 37 1.38 -15.61 5.07
C PHE A 37 1.43 -14.15 5.51
N SER A 38 0.32 -13.65 6.08
CA SER A 38 0.25 -12.31 6.67
C SER A 38 1.32 -12.09 7.73
N TRP A 39 1.53 -13.07 8.61
CA TRP A 39 2.51 -12.99 9.68
C TRP A 39 3.94 -12.95 9.12
N ALA A 40 4.23 -13.72 8.07
CA ALA A 40 5.53 -13.72 7.42
C ALA A 40 5.84 -12.38 6.73
N LEU A 41 4.83 -11.69 6.17
CA LEU A 41 4.99 -10.34 5.59
C LEU A 41 5.27 -9.27 6.67
N GLU A 42 4.52 -9.29 7.77
CA GLU A 42 4.76 -8.42 8.92
C GLU A 42 6.15 -8.65 9.53
N TYR A 43 6.52 -9.92 9.71
CA TYR A 43 7.82 -10.27 10.28
C TYR A 43 8.96 -9.90 9.32
N LEU A 44 8.74 -10.00 8.01
CA LEU A 44 9.69 -9.53 6.99
C LEU A 44 9.95 -8.02 7.13
N LEU A 45 8.91 -7.21 7.31
CA LEU A 45 9.08 -5.76 7.53
C LEU A 45 9.72 -5.44 8.88
N GLU A 46 9.27 -6.07 9.98
CA GLU A 46 9.93 -5.90 11.29
C GLU A 46 11.44 -6.17 11.15
N ARG A 47 11.82 -7.32 10.59
CA ARG A 47 13.22 -7.72 10.43
C ARG A 47 13.96 -6.83 9.44
N PHE A 48 13.30 -6.29 8.41
CA PHE A 48 13.88 -5.30 7.50
C PHE A 48 14.27 -4.00 8.23
N TYR A 49 13.40 -3.46 9.10
CA TYR A 49 13.73 -2.24 9.86
C TYR A 49 14.74 -2.49 10.99
N TYR A 50 14.75 -3.69 11.59
CA TYR A 50 15.74 -4.05 12.60
C TYR A 50 17.13 -4.44 12.04
N GLN A 51 17.29 -4.69 10.73
CA GLN A 51 18.56 -5.12 10.15
C GLN A 51 19.66 -4.05 10.23
N GLN A 52 19.27 -2.78 10.12
CA GLN A 52 20.15 -1.64 9.88
C GLN A 52 19.88 -0.61 10.99
N PRO A 53 20.82 -0.34 11.91
CA PRO A 53 20.63 0.65 12.97
C PRO A 53 20.61 2.06 12.37
N LEU A 54 19.40 2.57 12.13
CA LEU A 54 19.18 3.90 11.57
C LEU A 54 19.63 5.00 12.53
N ASN A 55 20.35 5.97 11.98
CA ASN A 55 20.76 7.19 12.66
C ASN A 55 20.75 8.36 11.66
N GLN A 56 20.76 9.59 12.18
CA GLN A 56 20.65 10.78 11.33
C GLN A 56 21.78 10.87 10.31
N THR A 57 23.02 10.52 10.68
CA THR A 57 24.19 10.59 9.79
C THR A 57 24.09 9.61 8.62
N PHE A 58 23.59 8.40 8.85
CA PHE A 58 23.32 7.43 7.78
C PHE A 58 22.27 7.97 6.79
N LEU A 59 21.17 8.50 7.33
CA LEU A 59 20.04 9.03 6.56
C LEU A 59 20.29 10.40 5.90
N GLN A 60 21.33 11.15 6.28
CA GLN A 60 21.70 12.41 5.61
C GLN A 60 22.01 12.24 4.12
N SER A 61 22.48 11.06 3.72
CA SER A 61 22.76 10.72 2.33
C SER A 61 21.51 10.48 1.46
N ALA A 62 20.32 10.40 2.05
CA ALA A 62 19.07 10.22 1.32
C ALA A 62 18.52 11.54 0.75
N ASP A 63 17.81 11.45 -0.38
CA ASP A 63 17.14 12.58 -1.00
C ASP A 63 16.11 13.20 -0.04
N ASN A 64 16.05 14.53 -0.02
CA ASN A 64 15.22 15.35 0.87
C ASN A 64 15.46 15.14 2.39
N SER A 65 16.59 14.56 2.81
CA SER A 65 16.86 14.22 4.22
C SER A 65 16.77 15.38 5.23
N SER A 66 16.93 16.63 4.77
CA SER A 66 16.77 17.86 5.57
C SER A 66 15.31 18.22 5.90
N HIS A 67 14.34 17.73 5.14
CA HIS A 67 12.91 18.06 5.33
C HIS A 67 12.03 16.82 5.58
N ALA A 68 12.45 15.64 5.12
CA ALA A 68 11.68 14.41 5.22
C ALA A 68 11.44 13.93 6.67
N ASN A 69 12.27 14.36 7.64
CA ASN A 69 12.26 13.87 9.02
C ASN A 69 12.36 12.33 9.08
N TYR A 70 13.25 11.75 8.27
CA TYR A 70 13.35 10.29 8.09
C TYR A 70 13.51 9.51 9.41
N LEU A 71 14.42 9.92 10.29
CA LEU A 71 14.71 9.17 11.51
C LEU A 71 13.48 8.95 12.43
N PRO A 72 12.75 10.00 12.89
CA PRO A 72 11.58 9.79 13.73
C PRO A 72 10.43 9.09 12.99
N ASN A 73 10.26 9.31 11.69
CA ASN A 73 9.23 8.62 10.90
C ASN A 73 9.54 7.13 10.75
N PHE A 74 10.77 6.73 10.45
CA PHE A 74 11.15 5.31 10.37
C PHE A 74 11.08 4.60 11.73
N GLN A 75 11.35 5.30 12.85
CA GLN A 75 11.08 4.78 14.20
C GLN A 75 9.58 4.56 14.44
N GLY A 76 8.73 5.46 13.92
CA GLY A 76 7.26 5.31 13.93
C GLY A 76 6.80 4.10 13.11
N ILE A 77 7.29 3.98 11.88
CA ILE A 77 7.01 2.87 10.96
C ILE A 77 7.43 1.53 11.57
N GLN A 78 8.67 1.42 12.07
CA GLN A 78 9.16 0.22 12.76
C GLN A 78 8.27 -0.21 13.93
N ARG A 79 7.76 0.76 14.72
CA ARG A 79 6.81 0.49 15.79
C ARG A 79 5.45 0.02 15.27
N GLN A 80 5.01 0.55 14.14
CA GLN A 80 3.76 0.18 13.46
C GLN A 80 3.83 -1.25 12.87
N SER A 81 4.88 -1.61 12.12
CA SER A 81 5.09 -3.01 11.65
C SER A 81 5.11 -4.01 12.81
N ARG A 82 5.70 -3.64 13.96
CA ARG A 82 5.64 -4.50 15.16
C ARG A 82 4.23 -4.65 15.73
N LEU A 83 3.36 -3.64 15.58
CA LEU A 83 1.94 -3.74 15.96
C LEU A 83 1.15 -4.58 14.95
N GLY A 84 1.44 -4.49 13.64
CA GLY A 84 0.87 -5.35 12.60
C GLY A 84 1.20 -6.84 12.83
N LEU A 85 2.45 -7.15 13.15
CA LEU A 85 2.90 -8.48 13.56
C LEU A 85 2.13 -9.02 14.78
N LEU A 86 1.95 -8.19 15.81
CA LEU A 86 1.20 -8.55 17.01
C LEU A 86 -0.30 -8.74 16.73
N ALA A 87 -0.91 -7.90 15.89
CA ALA A 87 -2.31 -8.02 15.48
C ALA A 87 -2.54 -9.31 14.69
N THR A 88 -1.63 -9.65 13.77
CA THR A 88 -1.69 -10.91 13.02
C THR A 88 -1.54 -12.12 13.93
N LYS A 89 -0.62 -12.08 14.90
CA LYS A 89 -0.49 -13.13 15.93
C LYS A 89 -1.76 -13.25 16.80
N GLN A 90 -2.40 -12.13 17.13
CA GLN A 90 -3.63 -12.11 17.94
C GLN A 90 -4.83 -12.70 17.18
N ILE A 91 -4.94 -12.46 15.88
CA ILE A 91 -5.93 -13.12 15.02
C ILE A 91 -5.61 -14.61 14.88
N GLY A 92 -4.34 -14.96 14.64
CA GLY A 92 -3.91 -16.36 14.53
C GLY A 92 -4.21 -17.18 15.77
N ALA A 93 -4.06 -16.61 16.97
CA ALA A 93 -4.39 -17.26 18.23
C ALA A 93 -5.88 -17.63 18.43
N LYS A 94 -6.78 -17.17 17.53
CA LYS A 94 -8.18 -17.60 17.48
C LYS A 94 -8.40 -18.84 16.60
N ILE A 95 -7.42 -19.21 15.78
CA ILE A 95 -7.48 -20.34 14.86
C ILE A 95 -6.84 -21.56 15.54
N PRO A 96 -7.53 -22.73 15.59
CA PRO A 96 -6.94 -23.98 16.06
C PRO A 96 -5.64 -24.33 15.31
N ASP A 97 -4.64 -24.82 16.05
CA ASP A 97 -3.35 -25.28 15.52
C ASP A 97 -2.54 -24.24 14.71
N PHE A 98 -2.88 -22.94 14.84
CA PHE A 98 -2.05 -21.87 14.30
C PHE A 98 -0.75 -21.72 15.10
N GLU A 99 0.37 -21.93 14.40
CA GLU A 99 1.71 -21.59 14.88
C GLU A 99 2.37 -20.61 13.90
N PRO A 100 2.97 -19.49 14.37
CA PRO A 100 3.74 -18.59 13.54
C PRO A 100 4.89 -19.30 12.82
N PRO A 101 5.05 -19.13 11.49
CA PRO A 101 6.08 -19.82 10.73
C PRO A 101 7.48 -19.31 11.10
N LYS A 102 8.47 -20.21 11.15
CA LYS A 102 9.85 -19.86 11.53
C LYS A 102 10.63 -19.33 10.32
N CYS A 103 10.37 -18.09 9.93
CA CYS A 103 11.09 -17.47 8.82
C CYS A 103 12.52 -17.10 9.19
N ASN A 104 13.44 -17.34 8.25
CA ASN A 104 14.79 -16.77 8.26
C ASN A 104 14.93 -15.90 7.01
N PHE A 105 15.06 -14.59 7.18
CA PHE A 105 15.16 -13.64 6.07
C PHE A 105 16.60 -13.21 5.83
N THR A 106 16.98 -13.11 4.56
CA THR A 106 18.26 -12.52 4.14
C THR A 106 17.99 -11.23 3.41
N PHE A 107 18.65 -10.15 3.80
CA PHE A 107 18.53 -8.83 3.16
C PHE A 107 19.90 -8.36 2.65
N PRO A 108 19.97 -7.64 1.51
CA PRO A 108 21.20 -7.01 1.08
C PRO A 108 21.53 -5.81 1.97
N THR A 109 22.77 -5.72 2.46
CA THR A 109 23.25 -4.54 3.18
C THR A 109 23.20 -3.30 2.27
N ALA A 110 22.46 -2.27 2.68
CA ALA A 110 22.46 -0.98 2.00
C ALA A 110 23.80 -0.28 2.17
N LYS A 111 24.29 0.38 1.10
CA LYS A 111 25.60 1.06 1.09
C LYS A 111 25.55 2.44 1.74
N ASP A 112 24.38 3.04 1.72
CA ASP A 112 24.09 4.42 2.11
C ASP A 112 22.59 4.53 2.50
N GLY A 113 22.21 5.67 3.04
CA GLY A 113 20.83 5.95 3.44
C GLY A 113 19.87 5.95 2.24
N GLU A 114 20.30 6.44 1.09
CA GLU A 114 19.46 6.54 -0.11
C GLU A 114 19.05 5.16 -0.67
N SER A 115 20.00 4.25 -0.84
CA SER A 115 19.74 2.86 -1.24
C SER A 115 18.91 2.12 -0.21
N TRP A 116 19.06 2.43 1.09
CA TRP A 116 18.20 1.90 2.13
C TRP A 116 16.76 2.43 2.05
N VAL A 117 16.57 3.74 1.86
CA VAL A 117 15.24 4.38 1.76
C VAL A 117 14.50 3.88 0.51
N LYS A 118 15.19 3.73 -0.63
CA LYS A 118 14.61 3.10 -1.84
C LYS A 118 14.21 1.64 -1.60
N SER A 119 15.02 0.89 -0.87
CA SER A 119 14.66 -0.48 -0.46
C SER A 119 13.44 -0.50 0.45
N ALA A 120 13.34 0.41 1.42
CA ALA A 120 12.19 0.54 2.30
C ALA A 120 10.91 0.84 1.51
N MET A 121 10.95 1.80 0.58
CA MET A 121 9.84 2.11 -0.31
C MET A 121 9.37 0.89 -1.12
N GLN A 122 10.31 0.12 -1.67
CA GLN A 122 10.00 -1.09 -2.44
C GLN A 122 9.37 -2.18 -1.56
N MET A 123 9.88 -2.38 -0.34
CA MET A 123 9.36 -3.35 0.61
C MET A 123 7.94 -2.99 1.06
N GLU A 124 7.71 -1.76 1.51
CA GLU A 124 6.39 -1.26 1.92
C GLU A 124 5.35 -1.36 0.78
N SER A 125 5.72 -0.93 -0.43
CA SER A 125 4.83 -1.00 -1.59
C SER A 125 4.53 -2.45 -2.01
N SER A 126 5.52 -3.35 -1.93
CA SER A 126 5.34 -4.77 -2.26
C SER A 126 4.49 -5.50 -1.23
N VAL A 127 4.70 -5.24 0.05
CA VAL A 127 3.95 -5.84 1.16
C VAL A 127 2.51 -5.30 1.21
N SER A 128 2.30 -4.00 0.99
CA SER A 128 0.95 -3.44 0.79
C SER A 128 0.19 -4.19 -0.30
N GLY A 129 0.76 -4.30 -1.50
CA GLY A 129 0.11 -5.01 -2.59
C GLY A 129 -0.07 -6.51 -2.34
N ALA A 130 0.82 -7.13 -1.56
CA ALA A 130 0.67 -8.51 -1.12
C ALA A 130 -0.54 -8.66 -0.18
N PHE A 131 -0.76 -7.74 0.77
CA PHE A 131 -1.94 -7.75 1.62
C PHE A 131 -3.25 -7.56 0.85
N ILE A 132 -3.28 -6.68 -0.16
CA ILE A 132 -4.45 -6.48 -1.03
C ILE A 132 -4.75 -7.73 -1.87
N GLY A 133 -3.73 -8.43 -2.38
CA GLY A 133 -3.93 -9.69 -3.09
C GLY A 133 -4.35 -10.83 -2.16
N LEU A 134 -3.77 -10.88 -0.96
CA LEU A 134 -4.02 -11.91 0.05
C LEU A 134 -5.44 -11.81 0.65
N SER A 135 -6.07 -10.63 0.68
CA SER A 135 -7.43 -10.46 1.20
C SER A 135 -8.51 -11.19 0.39
N ALA A 136 -8.20 -11.63 -0.84
CA ALA A 136 -9.09 -12.48 -1.63
C ALA A 136 -9.04 -13.98 -1.27
N TYR A 137 -8.08 -14.38 -0.43
CA TYR A 137 -7.90 -15.76 0.00
C TYR A 137 -8.58 -16.05 1.36
N THR A 138 -9.09 -15.01 2.04
CA THR A 138 -9.77 -15.11 3.33
C THR A 138 -11.18 -15.68 3.22
N GLN A 139 -11.59 -16.46 4.22
CA GLN A 139 -12.93 -17.01 4.40
C GLN A 139 -13.66 -16.45 5.64
N SER A 140 -13.01 -15.54 6.39
CA SER A 140 -13.61 -14.80 7.49
C SER A 140 -13.48 -13.27 7.31
N PRO A 141 -14.56 -12.51 7.58
CA PRO A 141 -14.52 -11.05 7.61
C PRO A 141 -13.45 -10.46 8.54
N GLU A 142 -13.18 -11.07 9.70
CA GLU A 142 -12.18 -10.52 10.64
C GLU A 142 -10.76 -10.56 10.08
N VAL A 143 -10.36 -11.66 9.42
CA VAL A 143 -9.04 -11.74 8.78
C VAL A 143 -8.97 -10.77 7.59
N SER A 144 -10.00 -10.72 6.74
CA SER A 144 -10.05 -9.79 5.60
C SER A 144 -9.92 -8.32 6.02
N PHE A 145 -10.60 -7.94 7.12
CA PHE A 145 -10.51 -6.60 7.70
C PHE A 145 -9.12 -6.27 8.25
N LEU A 146 -8.43 -7.23 8.88
CA LEU A 146 -7.04 -7.04 9.29
C LEU A 146 -6.16 -6.79 8.07
N LEU A 147 -6.22 -7.63 7.03
CA LEU A 147 -5.39 -7.47 5.84
C LEU A 147 -5.63 -6.13 5.13
N ALA A 148 -6.89 -5.68 5.04
CA ALA A 148 -7.22 -4.36 4.52
C ALA A 148 -6.63 -3.21 5.34
N ARG A 149 -6.60 -3.35 6.68
CA ARG A 149 -5.98 -2.37 7.58
C ARG A 149 -4.45 -2.34 7.44
N LEU A 150 -3.79 -3.50 7.38
CA LEU A 150 -2.35 -3.60 7.18
C LEU A 150 -1.96 -3.04 5.79
N ALA A 151 -2.70 -3.40 4.74
CA ALA A 151 -2.53 -2.82 3.41
C ALA A 151 -2.60 -1.27 3.44
N ALA A 152 -3.57 -0.69 4.14
CA ALA A 152 -3.69 0.77 4.26
C ALA A 152 -2.54 1.42 5.06
N GLU A 153 -2.03 0.74 6.08
CA GLU A 153 -0.88 1.18 6.88
C GLU A 153 0.40 1.21 6.05
N HIS A 154 0.78 0.09 5.43
CA HIS A 154 1.97 -0.01 4.56
C HIS A 154 1.87 0.82 3.28
N THR A 155 0.66 1.02 2.75
CA THR A 155 0.41 2.03 1.70
C THR A 155 0.82 3.42 2.19
N SER A 156 0.39 3.81 3.38
CA SER A 156 0.70 5.12 3.95
C SER A 156 2.20 5.29 4.19
N HIS A 157 2.89 4.25 4.63
CA HIS A 157 4.36 4.21 4.77
C HIS A 157 5.05 4.38 3.41
N ALA A 158 4.66 3.60 2.40
CA ALA A 158 5.19 3.68 1.05
C ALA A 158 5.01 5.08 0.43
N TYR A 159 3.83 5.69 0.58
CA TYR A 159 3.55 7.04 0.06
C TYR A 159 4.33 8.13 0.82
N TYR A 160 4.48 8.03 2.14
CA TYR A 160 5.37 8.93 2.90
C TYR A 160 6.81 8.87 2.38
N ILE A 161 7.34 7.68 2.13
CA ILE A 161 8.70 7.53 1.58
C ILE A 161 8.76 8.08 0.15
N ALA A 162 7.82 7.67 -0.71
CA ALA A 162 7.80 8.04 -2.12
C ALA A 162 7.69 9.56 -2.35
N THR A 163 6.91 10.27 -1.53
CA THR A 163 6.74 11.74 -1.60
C THR A 163 7.99 12.52 -1.16
N ASN A 164 8.92 11.89 -0.45
CA ASN A 164 10.22 12.46 -0.11
C ASN A 164 11.33 12.06 -1.10
N GLN A 165 11.06 11.10 -1.97
CA GLN A 165 12.02 10.53 -2.94
C GLN A 165 11.73 10.92 -4.40
N ASN A 166 10.48 11.28 -4.72
CA ASN A 166 10.05 11.58 -6.09
C ASN A 166 9.23 12.87 -6.14
N ALA A 167 9.54 13.74 -7.11
CA ALA A 167 8.80 14.98 -7.34
C ALA A 167 7.34 14.77 -7.81
N THR A 168 7.04 13.61 -8.41
CA THR A 168 5.69 13.25 -8.87
C THR A 168 5.38 11.79 -8.51
N VAL A 169 4.53 11.60 -7.50
CA VAL A 169 4.11 10.27 -7.02
C VAL A 169 2.79 9.83 -7.66
N PHE A 170 1.85 10.75 -7.87
CA PHE A 170 0.58 10.48 -8.56
C PHE A 170 0.68 10.99 -10.00
N GLN A 171 0.73 10.06 -10.96
CA GLN A 171 0.81 10.39 -12.39
C GLN A 171 -0.58 10.73 -12.95
N ALA A 172 -0.69 11.85 -13.67
CA ALA A 172 -1.96 12.33 -14.22
C ALA A 172 -2.60 11.37 -15.25
N ASN A 173 -1.80 10.47 -15.84
CA ASN A 173 -2.21 9.43 -16.76
C ASN A 173 -2.22 8.02 -16.13
N SER A 174 -2.31 7.90 -14.79
CA SER A 174 -2.42 6.61 -14.13
C SER A 174 -3.70 5.87 -14.57
N THR A 175 -3.54 4.63 -15.02
CA THR A 175 -4.63 3.73 -15.43
C THR A 175 -4.85 2.59 -14.43
N THR A 176 -4.16 2.60 -13.29
CA THR A 176 -4.14 1.50 -12.33
C THR A 176 -4.43 1.95 -10.90
N LEU A 177 -5.10 1.09 -10.13
CA LEU A 177 -5.11 1.19 -8.66
C LEU A 177 -3.76 0.72 -8.08
N ILE A 178 -3.65 0.76 -6.74
CA ILE A 178 -2.54 0.09 -6.03
C ILE A 178 -2.51 -1.39 -6.46
N PRO A 179 -1.35 -1.94 -6.88
CA PRO A 179 -1.25 -3.32 -7.31
C PRO A 179 -1.70 -4.31 -6.23
N ALA A 180 -2.36 -5.38 -6.64
CA ALA A 180 -2.70 -6.52 -5.80
C ALA A 180 -1.91 -7.73 -6.29
N TYR A 181 -0.97 -8.22 -5.47
CA TYR A 181 -0.07 -9.31 -5.83
C TYR A 181 -0.61 -10.63 -5.30
N THR A 182 -0.78 -11.61 -6.18
CA THR A 182 -1.14 -12.97 -5.78
C THR A 182 -0.04 -13.58 -4.91
N PRO A 183 -0.35 -14.46 -3.94
CA PRO A 183 0.66 -15.14 -3.12
C PRO A 183 1.75 -15.84 -3.97
N ASP A 184 1.38 -16.44 -5.10
CA ASP A 184 2.32 -17.06 -6.05
C ASP A 184 3.25 -16.05 -6.76
N TRP A 185 2.82 -14.80 -6.96
CA TRP A 185 3.72 -13.73 -7.41
C TRP A 185 4.65 -13.29 -6.28
N VAL A 186 4.12 -13.17 -5.06
CA VAL A 186 4.89 -12.73 -3.88
C VAL A 186 5.99 -13.73 -3.52
N LEU A 187 5.75 -15.03 -3.66
CA LEU A 187 6.73 -16.08 -3.43
C LEU A 187 7.79 -16.22 -4.53
N GLN A 188 7.68 -15.52 -5.65
CA GLN A 188 8.75 -15.51 -6.67
C GLN A 188 9.93 -14.64 -6.24
N SER A 189 11.14 -15.06 -6.63
CA SER A 189 12.32 -14.21 -6.62
C SER A 189 12.35 -13.29 -7.85
N GLY A 190 12.93 -12.11 -7.71
CA GLY A 190 13.10 -11.13 -8.77
C GLY A 190 13.13 -9.69 -8.26
N SER A 191 13.61 -8.77 -9.08
CA SER A 191 13.63 -7.34 -8.78
C SER A 191 12.31 -6.62 -9.09
N GLN A 192 11.30 -7.33 -9.63
CA GLN A 192 10.00 -6.73 -9.93
C GLN A 192 9.21 -6.39 -8.65
N PRO A 193 8.39 -5.32 -8.65
CA PRO A 193 7.48 -5.00 -7.55
C PRO A 193 6.61 -6.19 -7.14
N GLY A 194 6.38 -6.36 -5.84
CA GLY A 194 5.60 -7.46 -5.28
C GLY A 194 6.36 -8.78 -5.10
N LYS A 195 7.52 -8.98 -5.75
CA LYS A 195 8.30 -10.22 -5.62
C LYS A 195 9.17 -10.21 -4.37
N LEU A 196 8.81 -11.03 -3.39
CA LEU A 196 9.47 -11.10 -2.08
C LEU A 196 10.12 -12.47 -1.79
N GLY A 197 10.01 -13.45 -2.70
CA GLY A 197 10.52 -14.82 -2.52
C GLY A 197 12.00 -14.90 -2.17
N GLN A 198 12.80 -13.99 -2.72
CA GLN A 198 14.24 -13.86 -2.44
C GLN A 198 14.58 -13.45 -1.01
N TYR A 199 13.62 -12.87 -0.27
CA TYR A 199 13.74 -12.57 1.15
C TYR A 199 13.03 -13.63 2.00
N LEU A 200 11.86 -14.12 1.54
CA LEU A 200 11.00 -15.06 2.27
C LEU A 200 11.54 -16.50 2.33
N HIS A 201 12.39 -16.92 1.38
CA HIS A 201 13.04 -18.24 1.32
C HIS A 201 12.08 -19.42 1.57
N SER A 202 10.90 -19.40 0.95
CA SER A 202 9.85 -20.43 1.10
C SER A 202 9.35 -20.63 2.55
N CYS A 203 9.42 -19.60 3.41
CA CYS A 203 8.90 -19.67 4.78
C CYS A 203 7.41 -20.03 4.87
N VAL A 204 6.63 -19.61 3.87
CA VAL A 204 5.18 -19.84 3.77
C VAL A 204 4.82 -20.33 2.37
N SER A 205 3.72 -21.09 2.26
CA SER A 205 3.14 -21.52 0.99
C SER A 205 2.00 -20.57 0.57
N ALA A 206 1.68 -20.56 -0.73
CA ALA A 206 0.50 -19.84 -1.21
C ALA A 206 -0.78 -20.49 -0.64
N PRO A 207 -1.68 -19.74 0.03
CA PRO A 207 -2.96 -20.27 0.45
C PRO A 207 -3.81 -20.68 -0.75
N ILE A 208 -4.65 -21.71 -0.57
CA ILE A 208 -5.58 -22.16 -1.61
C ILE A 208 -6.65 -21.07 -1.80
N SER A 209 -6.85 -20.61 -3.03
CA SER A 209 -7.88 -19.63 -3.35
C SER A 209 -9.28 -20.22 -3.12
N PRO A 210 -10.16 -19.57 -2.33
CA PRO A 210 -11.54 -20.00 -2.12
C PRO A 210 -12.40 -19.88 -3.40
N CYS A 211 -11.95 -19.11 -4.39
CA CYS A 211 -12.67 -18.81 -5.63
C CYS A 211 -12.02 -19.40 -6.88
N GLY A 212 -11.06 -20.32 -6.74
CA GLY A 212 -10.30 -20.87 -7.88
C GLY A 212 -9.31 -19.84 -8.45
N ASN A 213 -9.13 -19.79 -9.77
CA ASN A 213 -8.21 -18.84 -10.41
C ASN A 213 -8.68 -17.40 -10.20
N PHE A 214 -8.14 -16.73 -9.18
CA PHE A 214 -8.52 -15.38 -8.81
C PHE A 214 -7.68 -14.34 -9.56
N THR A 215 -8.34 -13.57 -10.42
CA THR A 215 -7.72 -12.48 -11.17
C THR A 215 -8.21 -11.15 -10.62
N VAL A 216 -7.38 -10.55 -9.78
CA VAL A 216 -7.24 -9.10 -9.69
C VAL A 216 -6.71 -8.63 -11.07
N GLY A 217 -7.25 -7.58 -11.74
CA GLY A 217 -6.83 -6.98 -13.05
C GLY A 217 -7.05 -5.45 -13.21
N PRO A 218 -6.22 -4.66 -13.95
CA PRO A 218 -5.55 -3.38 -13.56
C PRO A 218 -6.31 -2.21 -12.93
N LEU A 219 -7.61 -2.07 -13.13
CA LEU A 219 -8.42 -1.14 -12.32
C LEU A 219 -8.91 -1.79 -11.00
N ILE A 220 -8.58 -3.07 -10.84
CA ILE A 220 -8.74 -4.01 -9.72
C ILE A 220 -7.55 -5.06 -9.82
N GLY A 221 -6.30 -4.75 -10.28
CA GLY A 221 -5.07 -5.61 -10.13
C GLY A 221 -4.23 -6.18 -11.34
N SER A 222 -3.84 -7.47 -11.38
CA SER A 222 -3.12 -8.26 -12.44
C SER A 222 -1.63 -8.51 -12.25
N PHE A 223 -1.32 -9.61 -11.54
CA PHE A 223 -0.06 -10.35 -11.71
C PHE A 223 -0.33 -11.86 -11.67
N ALA A 224 -0.79 -12.39 -12.81
CA ALA A 224 -0.62 -13.80 -13.14
C ALA A 224 0.74 -13.98 -13.82
N GLY A 225 1.53 -14.97 -13.34
CA GLY A 225 2.71 -15.46 -14.05
C GLY A 225 2.37 -15.98 -15.46
N PRO A 226 3.36 -16.15 -16.33
CA PRO A 226 3.24 -15.78 -17.74
C PRO A 226 2.29 -16.67 -18.55
N SER A 227 1.35 -16.01 -19.25
CA SER A 227 0.69 -16.56 -20.44
C SER A 227 0.28 -15.42 -21.40
N SER A 228 1.24 -15.04 -22.24
CA SER A 228 1.04 -14.55 -23.62
C SER A 228 0.02 -13.42 -23.91
N ALA A 229 0.36 -12.17 -23.55
CA ALA A 229 0.09 -10.95 -24.34
C ALA A 229 0.72 -9.73 -23.63
N GLY A 230 1.41 -8.78 -24.26
CA GLY A 230 1.89 -8.69 -25.63
C GLY A 230 2.74 -7.42 -25.80
N ILE A 231 4.00 -7.60 -26.20
CA ILE A 231 4.89 -6.69 -26.97
C ILE A 231 4.68 -5.16 -26.80
N LEU A 232 5.70 -4.50 -26.22
CA LEU A 232 5.93 -3.05 -26.30
C LEU A 232 5.96 -2.54 -27.76
N PRO A 233 5.26 -1.45 -28.11
CA PRO A 233 5.68 -0.58 -29.21
C PRO A 233 6.70 0.44 -28.67
N SER A 234 7.97 0.22 -28.99
CA SER A 234 8.98 1.28 -28.97
C SER A 234 8.70 2.25 -30.12
N SER A 235 8.48 3.54 -29.84
CA SER A 235 8.40 4.56 -30.90
C SER A 235 8.62 6.00 -30.41
N SER A 236 9.84 6.49 -30.64
CA SER A 236 10.23 7.89 -30.90
C SER A 236 11.51 7.84 -31.77
N PRO A 237 11.87 8.83 -32.62
CA PRO A 237 11.45 10.25 -32.71
C PRO A 237 10.35 10.46 -33.79
N THR A 238 10.08 11.59 -34.48
CA THR A 238 10.77 12.89 -34.76
C THR A 238 9.72 14.02 -35.03
N PRO A 239 10.08 15.32 -35.11
CA PRO A 239 9.12 16.42 -34.92
C PRO A 239 8.53 17.09 -36.19
N SER A 240 7.33 17.68 -36.02
CA SER A 240 6.79 18.87 -36.75
C SER A 240 6.51 18.76 -38.27
N PRO A 241 5.64 19.61 -38.88
CA PRO A 241 5.26 20.97 -38.46
C PRO A 241 3.75 21.28 -38.31
N SER A 242 3.51 22.45 -37.73
CA SER A 242 2.21 23.08 -37.48
C SER A 242 1.39 23.35 -38.76
N GLY A 243 0.09 23.09 -38.72
CA GLY A 243 -0.85 23.55 -39.74
C GLY A 243 -1.00 25.08 -39.74
N ALA A 244 -1.08 25.68 -40.93
CA ALA A 244 -1.24 27.12 -41.09
C ALA A 244 -2.61 27.60 -40.59
N ALA A 245 -2.61 28.70 -39.83
CA ALA A 245 -3.84 29.37 -39.41
C ALA A 245 -4.46 30.15 -40.59
N GLY A 246 -5.76 29.93 -40.84
CA GLY A 246 -6.55 30.78 -41.71
C GLY A 246 -6.82 32.13 -41.05
N ALA A 247 -6.59 33.23 -41.78
CA ALA A 247 -6.82 34.58 -41.26
C ALA A 247 -8.31 34.95 -41.23
N GLY A 248 -8.74 35.58 -40.13
CA GLY A 248 -10.04 36.23 -39.99
C GLY A 248 -9.89 37.44 -39.05
N ALA A 249 -10.04 38.65 -39.58
CA ALA A 249 -9.71 39.89 -38.88
C ALA A 249 -10.95 40.58 -38.26
N GLY A 250 -10.73 41.39 -37.21
CA GLY A 250 -11.72 42.36 -36.72
C GLY A 250 -11.45 42.86 -35.29
N MET A 251 -11.25 44.18 -35.16
CA MET A 251 -11.28 45.07 -33.98
C MET A 251 -11.55 44.49 -32.57
N GLY A 252 -10.97 44.99 -31.47
CA GLY A 252 -10.05 46.12 -31.27
C GLY A 252 -10.11 46.71 -29.84
N SER A 253 -9.05 47.41 -29.43
CA SER A 253 -8.95 48.36 -28.28
C SER A 253 -8.84 47.87 -26.81
N SER A 254 -7.60 48.00 -26.31
CA SER A 254 -7.20 48.70 -25.06
C SER A 254 -7.60 48.23 -23.64
N ALA A 255 -6.59 47.82 -22.86
CA ALA A 255 -6.26 48.39 -21.54
C ALA A 255 -4.79 48.09 -21.15
N SER A 256 -4.10 49.05 -20.50
CA SER A 256 -2.68 48.95 -20.08
C SER A 256 -2.52 48.58 -18.60
N PRO A 257 -1.32 48.14 -18.14
CA PRO A 257 -1.11 47.69 -16.76
C PRO A 257 -0.67 48.80 -15.78
N SER A 258 -1.03 48.62 -14.51
CA SER A 258 -0.51 49.31 -13.32
C SER A 258 -0.71 48.37 -12.13
N GLY A 259 0.17 48.20 -11.15
CA GLY A 259 1.33 48.99 -10.74
C GLY A 259 1.33 49.05 -9.21
N SER A 260 2.25 48.38 -8.55
CA SER A 260 2.28 48.24 -7.08
C SER A 260 2.66 49.54 -6.35
N PRO A 261 2.32 49.67 -5.06
CA PRO A 261 3.14 50.41 -4.11
C PRO A 261 3.59 49.56 -2.91
N SER A 262 4.88 49.65 -2.58
CA SER A 262 5.46 49.20 -1.31
C SER A 262 5.22 50.24 -0.21
N ALA A 263 5.23 49.82 1.07
CA ALA A 263 5.28 50.73 2.21
C ALA A 263 6.30 50.25 3.26
N THR A 264 7.18 51.15 3.67
CA THR A 264 8.26 50.95 4.65
C THR A 264 7.88 51.61 5.98
N PRO A 265 8.25 51.06 7.15
CA PRO A 265 8.24 51.79 8.42
C PRO A 265 9.63 52.37 8.76
N SER A 266 9.64 53.59 9.29
CA SER A 266 10.83 54.24 9.90
C SER A 266 10.68 54.35 11.42
N PRO A 267 11.77 54.46 12.20
CA PRO A 267 11.76 54.30 13.65
C PRO A 267 11.40 55.59 14.40
N SER A 268 10.97 55.41 15.66
CA SER A 268 10.82 56.47 16.65
C SER A 268 11.96 56.47 17.67
N SER A 269 12.18 57.65 18.27
CA SER A 269 13.24 58.02 19.23
C SER A 269 13.36 57.15 20.49
#